data_AF-A0A2S7JC05-F1
#
_entry.id   AF-A0A2S7JC05-F1
#
_cell.length_a   1.000
_cell.length_b   1.000
_cell.length_c   1.000
_cell.angle_alpha   90.00
_cell.angle_beta   90.00
_cell.angle_gamma   90.00
#
_symmetry.space_group_name_H-M   'P 1'
#
loop_
_entity.id
_entity.type
_entity.pdbx_description
1 polymer ?
#
loop_
_entity_poly.entity_id
_entity_poly.type
_entity_poly.pdbx_seq_one_letter_code
_entity_poly.pdbx_strand_id
1 'polypeptide(L)'
;MSQPTLKTTLSALESQLGLLSLALKDGAVDDMALQAQQFQSLVVEANALLAPWKPLGAHMQEVDAARLRALGAGLARVREHMLRRQALVEQALHMVVPALHTPVYAAAAGPYGRGTQSSGRFQAFSA
;
A
#
# COMPACT_ATOMS: atom_id res chain seq x y z
N MET A 1 29.06 18.66 9.51
CA MET A 1 27.82 17.98 9.10
C MET A 1 27.71 16.71 9.93
N SER A 2 26.71 16.64 10.82
CA SER A 2 26.55 15.50 11.73
C SER A 2 26.05 14.29 10.95
N GLN A 3 26.73 13.16 11.05
CA GLN A 3 26.28 11.94 10.37
C GLN A 3 24.89 11.52 10.92
N PRO A 4 23.93 11.16 10.04
CA PRO A 4 22.61 10.72 10.48
C PRO A 4 22.76 9.43 11.30
N THR A 5 22.32 9.48 12.55
CA THR A 5 22.29 8.29 13.41
C THR A 5 21.05 7.46 13.10
N LEU A 6 21.12 6.14 13.32
CA LEU A 6 19.97 5.25 13.15
C LEU A 6 18.74 5.73 13.94
N LYS A 7 18.93 6.30 15.13
CA LYS A 7 17.83 6.78 15.97
C LYS A 7 17.11 7.96 15.31
N THR A 8 17.86 8.88 14.71
CA THR A 8 17.31 10.03 14.00
C THR A 8 16.55 9.61 12.74
N THR A 9 17.10 8.66 11.97
CA THR A 9 16.43 8.17 10.76
C THR A 9 15.16 7.37 11.08
N LEU A 10 15.15 6.58 12.16
CA LEU A 10 13.94 5.91 12.65
C LEU A 10 12.86 6.91 13.08
N SER A 11 13.23 7.99 13.79
CA SER A 11 12.25 9.02 14.17
C SER A 11 11.68 9.75 12.96
N ALA A 12 12.52 10.02 11.95
CA ALA A 12 12.07 10.62 10.69
C ALA A 12 11.10 9.69 9.93
N LEU A 13 11.38 8.39 9.90
CA LEU A 13 10.48 7.39 9.30
C LEU A 13 9.13 7.32 10.02
N GLU A 14 9.12 7.36 11.34
CA GLU A 14 7.89 7.37 12.15
C GLU A 14 7.05 8.62 11.88
N SER A 15 7.66 9.81 11.84
CA SER A 15 6.95 11.04 11.48
C SER A 15 6.40 10.99 10.06
N GLN A 16 7.19 10.48 9.11
CA GLN A 16 6.82 10.42 7.70
C GLN A 16 5.66 9.44 7.46
N LEU A 17 5.65 8.31 8.19
CA LEU A 17 4.53 7.36 8.16
C LEU A 17 3.24 8.01 8.71
N GLY A 18 3.35 8.85 9.74
CA GLY A 18 2.25 9.64 10.27
C GLY A 18 1.68 10.60 9.22
N LEU A 19 2.54 11.36 8.53
CA LEU A 19 2.15 12.29 7.47
C LEU A 19 1.51 11.56 6.28
N LEU A 20 2.05 10.42 5.86
CA LEU A 20 1.46 9.60 4.81
C LEU A 20 0.06 9.09 5.21
N SER A 21 -0.10 8.66 6.47
CA SER A 21 -1.41 8.24 6.97
C SER A 21 -2.41 9.39 7.05
N LEU A 22 -1.96 10.61 7.32
CA LEU A 22 -2.80 11.81 7.35
C LEU A 22 -3.24 12.20 5.93
N ALA A 23 -2.30 12.29 4.98
CA ALA A 23 -2.60 12.58 3.58
C ALA A 23 -3.59 11.57 2.97
N LEU A 24 -3.48 10.29 3.36
CA LEU A 24 -4.41 9.24 2.94
C LEU A 24 -5.84 9.48 3.44
N LYS A 25 -6.00 10.00 4.66
CA LYS A 25 -7.29 10.34 5.27
C LYS A 25 -7.88 11.60 4.64
N ASP A 26 -7.06 12.61 4.41
CA ASP A 26 -7.50 13.93 3.93
C ASP A 26 -7.82 13.94 2.43
N GLY A 27 -7.41 12.89 1.71
CA GLY A 27 -7.79 12.75 0.32
C GLY A 27 -6.78 13.32 -0.66
N ALA A 28 -5.75 14.04 -0.20
CA ALA A 28 -4.82 14.81 -1.00
C ALA A 28 -3.84 13.91 -1.78
N VAL A 29 -4.16 13.64 -3.05
CA VAL A 29 -3.43 12.67 -3.90
C VAL A 29 -2.00 13.14 -4.20
N ASP A 30 -1.81 14.43 -4.45
CA ASP A 30 -0.48 15.00 -4.75
C ASP A 30 0.43 14.91 -3.52
N ASP A 31 -0.10 15.22 -2.34
CA ASP A 31 0.62 15.09 -1.08
C ASP A 31 0.97 13.63 -0.80
N MET A 32 0.04 12.68 -1.06
CA MET A 32 0.33 11.25 -0.88
C MET A 32 1.54 10.78 -1.70
N ALA A 33 1.65 11.20 -2.96
CA ALA A 33 2.77 10.82 -3.82
C ALA A 33 4.10 11.37 -3.30
N LEU A 34 4.11 12.65 -2.92
CA LEU A 34 5.27 13.32 -2.35
C LEU A 34 5.71 12.67 -1.03
N GLN A 35 4.76 12.43 -0.11
CA GLN A 35 5.05 11.81 1.17
C GLN A 35 5.54 10.36 1.01
N ALA A 36 5.02 9.61 0.03
CA ALA A 36 5.48 8.25 -0.26
C ALA A 36 6.91 8.23 -0.81
N GLN A 37 7.26 9.17 -1.69
CA GLN A 37 8.61 9.29 -2.24
C GLN A 37 9.63 9.64 -1.15
N GLN A 38 9.29 10.58 -0.27
CA GLN A 38 10.12 10.95 0.88
C GLN A 38 10.27 9.78 1.88
N PHE A 39 9.20 9.01 2.10
CA PHE A 39 9.28 7.80 2.92
C PHE A 39 10.24 6.77 2.30
N GLN A 40 10.13 6.52 0.99
CA GLN A 40 11.01 5.59 0.28
C GLN A 40 12.48 6.00 0.39
N SER A 41 12.80 7.29 0.22
CA SER A 41 14.19 7.75 0.33
C SER A 41 14.76 7.52 1.73
N LEU A 42 13.98 7.76 2.77
CA LEU A 42 14.39 7.52 4.17
C LEU A 42 14.59 6.02 4.45
N VAL A 43 13.76 5.15 3.87
CA VAL A 43 13.92 3.69 4.00
C VAL A 43 15.22 3.22 3.34
N VAL A 44 15.55 3.74 2.16
CA VAL A 44 16.81 3.41 1.48
C VAL A 44 18.01 3.86 2.32
N GLU A 45 17.96 5.07 2.87
CA GLU A 45 19.00 5.59 3.76
C GLU A 45 19.15 4.74 5.03
N ALA A 46 18.03 4.40 5.69
CA ALA A 46 18.04 3.53 6.86
C ALA A 46 18.62 2.14 6.54
N ASN A 47 18.27 1.55 5.40
CA ASN A 47 18.83 0.26 4.97
C ASN A 47 20.34 0.35 4.67
N ALA A 48 20.81 1.47 4.12
CA ALA A 48 22.24 1.70 3.91
C ALA A 48 23.01 1.79 5.23
N LEU A 49 22.45 2.48 6.24
CA LEU A 49 23.02 2.54 7.59
C LEU A 49 23.05 1.18 8.30
N LEU A 50 22.06 0.33 8.03
CA LEU A 50 21.94 -1.00 8.62
C LEU A 50 22.71 -2.09 7.86
N ALA A 51 23.14 -1.84 6.63
CA ALA A 51 23.83 -2.82 5.78
C ALA A 51 25.11 -3.39 6.41
N PRO A 52 25.99 -2.59 7.06
CA PRO A 52 27.20 -3.09 7.70
C PRO A 52 26.94 -4.00 8.92
N TRP A 53 25.74 -3.94 9.49
CA TRP A 53 25.40 -4.63 10.74
C TRP A 53 24.62 -5.91 10.50
N LYS A 54 24.64 -6.46 9.27
CA LYS A 54 24.00 -7.76 8.98
C LYS A 54 24.93 -8.91 9.40
N PRO A 55 24.45 -9.87 10.22
CA PRO A 55 23.09 -10.02 10.76
C PRO A 55 22.79 -9.08 11.94
N LEU A 56 21.63 -8.43 11.87
CA LEU A 56 21.22 -7.33 12.78
C LEU A 56 21.08 -7.73 14.25
N GLY A 57 20.88 -9.02 14.54
CA GLY A 57 20.49 -9.49 15.87
C GLY A 57 21.47 -9.17 17.01
N ALA A 58 22.77 -9.12 16.74
CA ALA A 58 23.78 -8.84 17.76
C ALA A 58 24.04 -7.34 17.99
N HIS A 59 23.68 -6.50 17.02
CA HIS A 59 24.05 -5.08 16.98
C HIS A 59 22.86 -4.15 17.24
N MET A 60 21.63 -4.67 17.21
CA MET A 60 20.41 -3.88 17.33
C MET A 60 19.90 -3.86 18.77
N GLN A 61 19.69 -2.65 19.29
CA GLN A 61 19.05 -2.47 20.59
C GLN A 61 17.59 -2.97 20.53
N GLU A 62 17.11 -3.60 21.60
CA GLU A 62 15.75 -4.15 21.65
C GLU A 62 14.67 -3.08 21.37
N VAL A 63 14.91 -1.85 21.83
CA VAL A 63 14.05 -0.69 21.58
C VAL A 63 13.97 -0.35 20.08
N ASP A 64 15.11 -0.29 19.39
CA ASP A 64 15.13 0.02 17.96
C ASP A 64 14.49 -1.10 17.13
N ALA A 65 14.65 -2.36 17.56
CA ALA A 65 13.97 -3.51 16.96
C ALA A 65 12.45 -3.44 17.14
N ALA A 66 11.96 -3.00 18.31
CA ALA A 66 10.54 -2.81 18.56
C ALA A 66 9.96 -1.69 17.70
N ARG A 67 10.71 -0.58 17.52
CA ARG A 67 10.32 0.53 16.64
C ARG A 67 10.18 0.09 15.18
N LEU A 68 11.15 -0.68 14.66
CA LEU A 68 11.06 -1.25 13.31
C LEU A 68 9.86 -2.17 13.14
N ARG A 69 9.53 -2.99 14.15
CA ARG A 69 8.31 -3.82 14.14
C ARG A 69 7.04 -2.96 14.12
N ALA A 70 7.00 -1.89 14.91
CA ALA A 70 5.89 -0.95 14.92
C ALA A 70 5.71 -0.23 13.57
N LEU A 71 6.81 0.20 12.94
CA LEU A 71 6.81 0.75 11.58
C LEU A 71 6.25 -0.24 10.55
N GLY A 72 6.68 -1.51 10.62
CA GLY A 72 6.14 -2.58 9.77
C GLY A 72 4.64 -2.77 9.94
N ALA A 73 4.16 -2.79 11.18
CA ALA A 73 2.73 -2.87 11.48
C ALA A 73 1.96 -1.63 10.99
N GLY A 74 2.55 -0.44 11.10
CA GLY A 74 1.97 0.81 10.60
C GLY A 74 1.84 0.83 9.07
N LEU A 75 2.84 0.33 8.35
CA LEU A 75 2.79 0.18 6.89
C LEU A 75 1.69 -0.78 6.43
N ALA A 76 1.50 -1.89 7.14
CA ALA A 76 0.41 -2.82 6.85
C ALA A 76 -0.96 -2.12 6.94
N ARG A 77 -1.16 -1.28 7.97
CA ARG A 77 -2.39 -0.48 8.12
C ARG A 77 -2.57 0.52 6.99
N VAL A 78 -1.52 1.26 6.61
CA VAL A 78 -1.58 2.22 5.49
C VAL A 78 -1.98 1.50 4.20
N ARG A 79 -1.40 0.33 3.92
CA ARG A 79 -1.77 -0.50 2.77
C ARG A 79 -3.24 -0.91 2.79
N GLU A 80 -3.75 -1.37 3.93
CA GLU A 80 -5.16 -1.70 4.06
C GLU A 80 -6.08 -0.50 3.78
N HIS A 81 -5.74 0.67 4.31
CA HIS A 81 -6.51 1.89 4.07
C HIS A 81 -6.50 2.30 2.59
N MET A 82 -5.36 2.18 1.90
CA MET A 82 -5.26 2.41 0.46
C MET A 82 -6.16 1.45 -0.34
N LEU A 83 -6.13 0.15 -0.02
CA LEU A 83 -6.96 -0.85 -0.68
C LEU A 83 -8.46 -0.59 -0.47
N ARG A 84 -8.87 -0.24 0.75
CA ARG A 84 -10.27 0.15 1.03
C ARG A 84 -10.69 1.36 0.21
N ARG A 85 -9.82 2.38 0.10
CA ARG A 85 -10.10 3.57 -0.70
C ARG A 85 -10.18 3.26 -2.19
N GLN A 86 -9.31 2.40 -2.70
CA GLN A 86 -9.36 1.94 -4.08
C GLN A 86 -10.72 1.27 -4.39
N ALA A 87 -11.19 0.36 -3.53
CA ALA A 87 -12.48 -0.29 -3.71
C ALA A 87 -13.65 0.70 -3.71
N LEU A 88 -13.61 1.73 -2.86
CA LEU A 88 -14.64 2.78 -2.84
C LEU A 88 -14.61 3.65 -4.10
N VAL A 89 -13.42 4.05 -4.56
CA VAL A 89 -13.26 4.82 -5.80
C VAL A 89 -13.72 4.02 -7.00
N GLU A 90 -13.38 2.74 -7.04
CA GLU A 90 -13.83 1.82 -8.08
C GLU A 90 -15.35 1.69 -8.07
N GLN A 91 -15.98 1.46 -6.91
CA GLN A 91 -17.44 1.40 -6.80
C GLN A 91 -18.13 2.70 -7.22
N ALA A 92 -17.57 3.86 -6.84
CA ALA A 92 -18.09 5.16 -7.26
C ALA A 92 -17.97 5.36 -8.78
N LEU A 93 -16.83 4.97 -9.37
CA LEU A 93 -16.62 5.02 -10.82
C LEU A 93 -17.64 4.15 -11.55
N HIS A 94 -17.96 2.96 -11.02
CA HIS A 94 -18.98 2.08 -11.58
C HIS A 94 -20.37 2.71 -11.61
N MET A 95 -20.73 3.53 -10.60
CA MET A 95 -22.01 4.25 -10.60
C MET A 95 -22.04 5.37 -11.64
N VAL A 96 -20.91 6.08 -11.83
CA VAL A 96 -20.83 7.25 -12.72
C VAL A 96 -20.66 6.85 -14.18
N VAL A 97 -19.87 5.80 -14.47
CA VAL A 97 -19.60 5.34 -15.84
C VAL A 97 -19.78 3.82 -15.95
N PRO A 98 -21.04 3.33 -16.02
CA PRO A 98 -21.32 1.89 -16.10
C PRO A 98 -20.74 1.22 -17.36
N ALA A 99 -20.54 1.99 -18.44
CA ALA A 99 -20.12 1.50 -19.75
C ALA A 99 -18.64 1.08 -19.83
N LEU A 100 -17.81 1.41 -18.83
CA LEU A 100 -16.39 1.04 -18.79
C LEU A 100 -16.11 -0.32 -18.11
N HIS A 101 -17.15 -1.10 -17.78
CA HIS A 101 -17.05 -2.45 -17.23
C HIS A 101 -16.57 -3.50 -18.25
N THR A 102 -15.66 -3.13 -19.16
CA THR A 102 -14.90 -4.11 -19.93
C THR A 102 -13.57 -4.28 -19.21
N PRO A 103 -13.41 -5.29 -18.35
CA PRO A 103 -12.14 -5.54 -17.70
C PRO A 103 -11.05 -5.77 -18.76
N VAL A 104 -10.18 -4.79 -18.94
CA VAL A 104 -9.05 -4.85 -19.90
C VAL A 104 -8.09 -6.01 -19.57
N TYR A 105 -8.14 -6.51 -18.33
CA TYR A 105 -7.34 -7.64 -17.85
C TYR A 105 -8.15 -8.88 -17.44
N ALA A 106 -9.48 -8.93 -17.61
CA ALA A 106 -10.15 -10.23 -17.52
C ALA A 106 -9.87 -10.96 -18.82
N ALA A 107 -8.89 -11.86 -18.75
CA ALA A 107 -8.55 -12.89 -19.72
C ALA A 107 -9.09 -12.60 -21.11
N ALA A 108 -8.26 -11.96 -21.95
CA ALA A 108 -8.44 -12.04 -23.38
C ALA A 108 -8.70 -13.51 -23.70
N ALA A 109 -9.92 -13.82 -24.13
CA ALA A 109 -10.22 -15.04 -24.82
C ALA A 109 -9.15 -15.18 -25.89
N GLY A 110 -8.21 -16.11 -25.66
CA GLY A 110 -7.23 -16.47 -26.68
C GLY A 110 -7.98 -16.95 -27.93
N PRO A 111 -7.26 -17.24 -29.02
CA PRO A 111 -7.85 -17.65 -30.30
C PRO A 111 -8.72 -18.92 -30.24
N TYR A 112 -8.89 -19.55 -29.08
CA TYR A 112 -9.72 -20.73 -28.83
C TYR A 112 -11.03 -20.48 -28.05
N GLY A 113 -11.51 -19.24 -27.99
CA GLY A 113 -12.94 -18.98 -27.78
C GLY A 113 -13.32 -18.23 -26.51
N ARG A 114 -14.47 -17.55 -26.59
CA ARG A 114 -15.13 -16.86 -25.47
C ARG A 114 -15.62 -17.89 -24.46
N GLY A 115 -15.20 -17.76 -23.20
CA GLY A 115 -15.91 -18.36 -22.07
C GLY A 115 -17.36 -17.88 -22.09
N THR A 116 -18.29 -18.82 -22.13
CA THR A 116 -19.74 -18.59 -22.18
C THR A 116 -20.18 -17.64 -21.06
N GLN A 117 -20.92 -16.59 -21.42
CA GLN A 117 -21.68 -15.80 -20.45
C GLN A 117 -22.72 -16.71 -19.81
N SER A 118 -22.45 -17.17 -18.59
CA SER A 118 -23.46 -17.79 -17.75
C SER A 118 -24.45 -16.71 -17.34
N SER A 119 -25.47 -16.47 -18.16
CA SER A 119 -26.62 -15.65 -17.79
C SER A 119 -27.29 -16.36 -16.60
N GLY A 120 -27.10 -15.84 -15.39
CA GLY A 120 -27.73 -16.35 -14.18
C GLY A 120 -29.25 -16.17 -14.24
N ARG A 121 -29.95 -17.01 -14.99
CA ARG A 121 -31.38 -17.22 -14.84
C ARG A 121 -31.56 -18.22 -13.69
N PHE A 122 -31.98 -17.72 -12.54
CA PHE A 122 -32.58 -18.55 -11.51
C PHE A 122 -33.81 -19.24 -12.11
N GLN A 123 -33.76 -20.55 -12.29
CA GLN A 123 -34.98 -21.34 -12.46
C GLN A 123 -35.64 -21.43 -11.09
N ALA A 124 -36.62 -20.58 -10.86
CA ALA A 124 -37.58 -20.79 -9.79
C ALA A 124 -38.36 -22.07 -10.12
N PHE A 125 -38.19 -23.11 -9.31
CA PHE A 125 -39.12 -24.23 -9.33
C PHE A 125 -40.40 -23.78 -8.63
N SER A 126 -41.45 -23.60 -9.41
CA SER A 126 -42.82 -23.48 -8.92
C SER A 126 -43.64 -24.67 -9.39
N ALA A 127 -44.47 -25.17 -8.46
CA ALA A 127 -45.37 -26.33 -8.48
C ALA A 127 -44.71 -27.66 -8.08
#